data_AF-A0A137PB23-F1
#
_entry.id   AF-A0A137PB23-F1
#
_cell.length_a   1.000
_cell.length_b   1.000
_cell.length_c   1.000
_cell.angle_alpha   90.00
_cell.angle_beta   90.00
_cell.angle_gamma   90.00
#
_symmetry.space_group_name_H-M   'P 1'
#
loop_
_entity.id
_entity.type
_entity.pdbx_description
1 polymer ?
#
loop_
_entity_poly.entity_id
_entity_poly.type
_entity_poly.pdbx_seq_one_letter_code
_entity_poly.pdbx_strand_id
1 'polypeptide(L)'
;MSSLLELKLKIQEGAESFLLPYSIQGVIVGILGILLTVPVLWIILRSNLKKLHPDLIMSCVLCFINLSASISLLFTCAFILGGNNLLVYNDSLCDLQTN
;
A
#
# COMPACT_ATOMS: atom_id res chain seq x y z
N MET A 1 -17.60 29.34 -14.49
CA MET A 1 -17.62 27.93 -14.04
C MET A 1 -16.53 27.07 -14.70
N SER A 2 -15.83 27.55 -15.74
CA SER A 2 -14.67 26.83 -16.35
C SER A 2 -13.39 26.89 -15.52
N SER A 3 -13.12 27.99 -14.81
CA SER A 3 -11.86 28.18 -14.06
C SER A 3 -11.63 27.17 -12.95
N LEU A 4 -12.71 26.69 -12.32
CA LEU A 4 -12.64 25.76 -11.20
C LEU A 4 -12.40 24.32 -11.68
N LEU A 5 -12.99 23.96 -12.83
CA LEU A 5 -12.74 22.68 -13.49
C LEU A 5 -11.28 22.57 -13.99
N GLU A 6 -10.75 23.64 -14.58
CA GLU A 6 -9.36 23.71 -15.04
C GLU A 6 -8.37 23.62 -13.87
N LEU A 7 -8.68 24.26 -12.74
CA LEU A 7 -7.86 24.17 -11.53
C LEU A 7 -7.87 22.75 -10.94
N LYS A 8 -9.04 22.08 -10.90
CA LYS A 8 -9.16 20.67 -10.46
C LYS A 8 -8.36 19.74 -11.38
N LEU A 9 -8.47 19.91 -12.69
CA LEU A 9 -7.69 19.14 -13.67
C LEU A 9 -6.18 19.31 -13.50
N LYS A 10 -5.70 20.54 -13.27
CA LYS A 10 -4.27 20.82 -13.04
C LYS A 10 -3.74 20.22 -11.74
N ILE A 11 -4.52 20.28 -10.67
CA ILE A 11 -4.15 19.68 -9.37
C ILE A 11 -4.16 18.15 -9.50
N GLN A 12 -5.10 17.59 -10.25
CA GLN A 12 -5.18 16.16 -10.51
C GLN A 12 -4.03 15.66 -11.38
N GLU A 13 -3.67 16.35 -12.47
CA GLU A 13 -2.48 16.03 -13.27
C GLU A 13 -1.19 16.11 -12.44
N GLY A 14 -1.09 17.11 -11.56
CA GLY A 14 -0.01 17.23 -10.59
C GLY A 14 0.02 16.05 -9.62
N ALA A 15 -1.12 15.68 -9.06
CA ALA A 15 -1.22 14.56 -8.12
C ALA A 15 -0.91 13.22 -8.81
N GLU A 16 -1.46 12.95 -10.00
CA GLU A 16 -1.23 11.73 -10.78
C GLU A 16 0.24 11.57 -11.17
N SER A 17 0.90 12.64 -11.61
CA SER A 17 2.31 12.60 -12.02
C SER A 17 3.26 12.25 -10.85
N PHE A 18 2.88 12.57 -9.61
CA PHE A 18 3.62 12.12 -8.42
C PHE A 18 3.14 10.76 -7.90
N LEU A 19 1.83 10.51 -7.80
CA LEU A 19 1.27 9.29 -7.22
C LEU A 19 1.55 8.04 -8.07
N LEU A 20 1.60 8.16 -9.40
CA LEU A 20 1.83 7.03 -10.29
C LEU A 20 3.21 6.38 -10.06
N PRO A 21 4.36 7.09 -10.10
CA PRO A 21 5.66 6.48 -9.84
C PRO A 21 5.80 5.95 -8.40
N TYR A 22 5.24 6.66 -7.39
CA TYR A 22 5.25 6.17 -6.01
C TYR A 22 4.44 4.89 -5.84
N SER A 23 3.31 4.78 -6.53
CA SER A 23 2.49 3.58 -6.51
C SER A 23 3.18 2.39 -7.17
N ILE A 24 3.84 2.61 -8.31
CA ILE A 24 4.65 1.56 -8.96
C ILE A 24 5.77 1.08 -8.03
N GLN A 25 6.49 2.01 -7.38
CA GLN A 25 7.51 1.68 -6.39
C GLN A 25 6.90 0.91 -5.21
N GLY A 26 5.73 1.32 -4.72
CA GLY A 26 5.01 0.64 -3.65
C GLY A 26 4.60 -0.80 -4.01
N VAL A 27 4.18 -1.04 -5.26
CA VAL A 27 3.92 -2.40 -5.77
C VAL A 27 5.19 -3.25 -5.75
N ILE A 28 6.31 -2.71 -6.25
CA ILE A 28 7.59 -3.44 -6.27
C ILE A 28 8.01 -3.81 -4.83
N VAL A 29 7.96 -2.86 -3.90
CA VAL A 29 8.29 -3.08 -2.48
C VAL A 29 7.36 -4.10 -1.84
N GLY A 30 6.06 -4.02 -2.13
CA GLY A 30 5.07 -4.97 -1.63
C GLY A 30 5.32 -6.40 -2.12
N ILE A 31 5.62 -6.59 -3.41
CA ILE A 31 5.96 -7.91 -3.97
C ILE A 31 7.22 -8.46 -3.30
N LEU A 32 8.29 -7.66 -3.20
CA LEU A 32 9.54 -8.08 -2.57
C LEU A 32 9.33 -8.45 -1.10
N GLY A 33 8.53 -7.68 -0.37
CA GLY A 33 8.18 -7.95 1.02
C GLY A 33 7.47 -9.31 1.19
N ILE A 34 6.49 -9.62 0.35
CA ILE A 34 5.83 -10.93 0.34
C ILE A 34 6.83 -12.04 -0.01
N LEU A 35 7.63 -11.85 -1.05
CA LEU A 35 8.57 -12.86 -1.54
C LEU A 35 9.61 -13.26 -0.48
N LEU A 36 10.01 -12.31 0.37
CA LEU A 36 10.95 -12.53 1.47
C LEU A 36 10.29 -13.09 2.73
N THR A 37 9.06 -12.68 3.05
CA THR A 37 8.37 -13.08 4.28
C THR A 37 7.74 -14.47 4.19
N VAL A 38 7.13 -14.83 3.05
CA VAL A 38 6.44 -16.12 2.88
C VAL A 38 7.36 -17.33 3.10
N PRO A 39 8.59 -17.40 2.56
CA PRO A 39 9.50 -18.53 2.81
C PRO A 39 9.91 -18.64 4.27
N VAL A 40 10.16 -17.51 4.94
CA VAL A 40 10.53 -17.49 6.37
C VAL A 40 9.37 -18.01 7.21
N LEU A 41 8.15 -17.54 6.94
CA LEU A 41 6.94 -18.01 7.61
C LEU A 41 6.73 -19.51 7.42
N TRP A 42 6.94 -20.02 6.19
CA TRP A 42 6.84 -21.43 5.87
C TRP A 42 7.85 -22.29 6.65
N ILE A 43 9.11 -21.85 6.73
CA ILE A 43 10.15 -22.53 7.51
C ILE A 43 9.78 -22.59 8.99
N ILE A 44 9.28 -21.48 9.55
CA ILE A 44 8.86 -21.41 10.95
C ILE A 44 7.65 -22.33 11.20
N LEU A 45 6.65 -22.34 10.31
CA LEU A 45 5.47 -23.21 10.45
C LEU A 45 5.82 -24.70 10.42
N ARG A 46 6.82 -25.07 9.60
CA ARG A 46 7.25 -26.45 9.42
C ARG A 46 8.21 -26.91 10.52
N SER A 47 8.80 -26.00 11.28
CA SER A 47 9.66 -26.35 12.40
C SER A 47 8.80 -26.76 13.61
N ASN A 48 9.25 -27.78 14.34
CA ASN A 48 8.50 -28.35 15.45
C ASN A 48 8.28 -27.29 16.56
N LEU A 49 7.05 -26.75 16.64
CA LEU A 49 6.63 -25.65 17.52
C LEU A 49 6.86 -25.88 19.02
N LYS A 50 7.07 -27.14 19.44
CA LYS A 50 7.25 -27.53 20.84
C LYS A 50 8.56 -27.04 21.48
N LYS A 51 9.49 -26.47 20.71
CA LYS A 51 10.79 -25.97 21.19
C LYS A 51 11.11 -24.56 20.66
N LEU A 52 10.08 -23.78 20.34
CA LEU A 52 10.28 -22.44 19.79
C LEU A 52 10.92 -21.53 20.85
N HIS A 53 12.15 -21.09 20.58
CA HIS A 53 12.80 -20.06 21.38
C HIS A 53 11.95 -18.78 21.33
N PRO A 54 11.83 -18.00 22.41
CA PRO A 54 11.07 -16.74 22.42
C PRO A 54 11.47 -15.78 21.29
N ASP A 55 12.74 -15.78 20.87
CA ASP A 55 13.22 -14.98 19.74
C ASP A 55 12.59 -15.38 18.41
N LEU A 56 12.31 -16.68 18.23
CA LEU A 56 11.69 -17.20 17.01
C LEU A 56 10.19 -16.89 16.98
N ILE A 57 9.53 -16.82 18.14
CA ILE A 57 8.14 -16.33 18.26
C ILE A 57 8.09 -14.85 17.86
N MET A 58 8.99 -14.02 18.40
CA MET A 58 9.09 -12.61 18.03
C MET A 58 9.36 -12.43 16.52
N SER A 59 10.27 -13.22 15.96
CA SER A 59 10.55 -13.21 14.52
C SER A 59 9.31 -13.58 13.69
N CYS A 60 8.52 -14.57 14.13
CA CYS A 60 7.27 -14.95 13.48
C CYS A 60 6.25 -13.81 13.49
N VAL A 61 6.04 -13.16 14.64
CA VAL A 61 5.13 -12.00 14.78
C VAL A 61 5.58 -10.86 13.87
N LEU A 62 6.87 -10.52 13.84
CA LEU A 62 7.40 -9.48 12.98
C LEU A 62 7.22 -9.82 11.50
N CYS A 63 7.37 -11.09 11.12
CA CYS A 63 7.15 -11.59 9.78
C CYS A 63 5.68 -11.45 9.35
N PHE A 64 4.74 -11.76 10.25
CA PHE A 64 3.30 -11.55 10.01
C PHE A 64 2.93 -10.08 9.84
N ILE A 65 3.50 -9.20 10.68
CA ILE A 65 3.29 -7.75 10.57
C ILE A 65 3.80 -7.26 9.22
N ASN A 66 5.02 -7.63 8.82
CA ASN A 66 5.59 -7.25 7.54
C ASN A 66 4.77 -7.77 6.36
N LEU A 67 4.30 -9.02 6.42
CA LEU A 67 3.44 -9.59 5.38
C LEU A 67 2.12 -8.81 5.25
N SER A 68 1.47 -8.49 6.38
CA SER A 68 0.23 -7.72 6.39
C SER A 68 0.41 -6.29 5.84
N ALA A 69 1.55 -5.65 6.16
CA ALA A 69 1.90 -4.34 5.65
C ALA A 69 2.17 -4.39 4.14
N SER A 70 2.90 -5.39 3.65
CA SER A 70 3.16 -5.58 2.21
C SER A 70 1.89 -5.83 1.41
N ILE A 71 0.95 -6.64 1.92
CA ILE A 71 -0.35 -6.86 1.28
C ILE A 71 -1.19 -5.57 1.26
N SER A 72 -1.22 -4.85 2.39
CA SER A 72 -1.96 -3.57 2.49
C SER A 72 -1.39 -2.53 1.53
N LEU A 73 -0.05 -2.45 1.42
CA LEU A 73 0.63 -1.58 0.48
C LEU A 73 0.28 -1.95 -0.96
N LEU A 74 0.30 -3.24 -1.32
CA LEU A 74 -0.09 -3.69 -2.65
C LEU A 74 -1.53 -3.32 -3.00
N PHE A 75 -2.44 -3.53 -2.07
CA PHE A 75 -3.85 -3.19 -2.29
C PHE A 75 -4.03 -1.69 -2.49
N THR A 76 -3.35 -0.88 -1.68
CA THR A 76 -3.39 0.58 -1.77
C THR A 76 -2.80 1.07 -3.09
N CYS A 77 -1.65 0.55 -3.49
CA CYS A 77 -1.00 0.93 -4.74
C CYS A 77 -1.78 0.43 -5.98
N ALA A 78 -2.33 -0.78 -5.93
CA ALA A 78 -3.21 -1.30 -6.99
C ALA A 78 -4.48 -0.45 -7.14
N PHE A 79 -5.07 -0.01 -6.01
CA PHE A 79 -6.21 0.90 -6.01
C PHE A 79 -5.87 2.25 -6.67
N ILE A 80 -4.68 2.78 -6.35
CA ILE A 80 -4.14 4.01 -6.96
C ILE A 80 -3.93 3.85 -8.46
N LEU A 81 -3.30 2.76 -8.89
CA LEU A 81 -3.01 2.47 -10.30
C LEU A 81 -4.28 2.17 -11.12
N GLY A 82 -5.31 1.61 -10.49
CA GLY A 82 -6.60 1.33 -11.11
C GLY A 82 -7.46 2.56 -11.39
N GLY A 83 -6.98 3.78 -11.10
CA GLY A 83 -7.70 5.02 -11.35
C GLY A 83 -8.81 5.33 -10.33
N ASN A 84 -8.95 4.54 -9.27
CA ASN A 84 -9.95 4.81 -8.22
C ASN A 84 -9.57 5.99 -7.31
N ASN A 85 -8.36 6.53 -7.44
CA ASN A 85 -7.96 7.79 -6.82
C ASN A 85 -8.82 8.97 -7.24
N LEU A 86 -9.37 8.92 -8.45
CA LEU A 86 -10.25 9.97 -8.98
C LEU A 86 -11.49 10.14 -8.08
N LEU A 87 -12.01 9.06 -7.49
CA LEU A 87 -13.18 9.12 -6.59
C LEU A 87 -12.84 9.78 -5.24
N VAL A 88 -11.73 9.39 -4.60
CA VAL A 88 -11.35 9.89 -3.27
C VAL A 88 -10.87 11.34 -3.32
N TYR A 89 -10.14 11.73 -4.36
CA TYR A 89 -9.75 13.13 -4.54
C TYR A 89 -10.92 14.00 -4.98
N ASN A 90 -11.86 13.50 -5.79
CA ASN A 90 -13.04 14.27 -6.18
C ASN A 90 -13.97 14.54 -4.98
N ASP A 91 -14.13 13.59 -4.06
CA ASP A 91 -14.92 13.80 -2.82
C ASP A 91 -14.21 14.74 -1.83
N SER A 92 -12.91 14.55 -1.56
CA SER A 92 -12.19 15.43 -0.62
C SER A 92 -12.04 16.88 -1.12
N LEU A 93 -12.00 17.09 -2.44
CA LEU A 93 -12.04 18.43 -3.05
C LEU A 93 -13.45 19.01 -3.15
N CYS A 94 -14.51 18.20 -3.07
CA CYS A 94 -15.87 18.71 -2.91
C CYS A 94 -16.10 19.23 -1.49
N ASP A 95 -15.61 18.52 -0.47
CA ASP A 95 -15.73 18.97 0.93
C ASP A 95 -14.97 20.27 1.21
N LEU A 96 -13.78 20.45 0.62
CA LEU A 96 -12.99 21.67 0.72
C LEU A 96 -13.63 22.90 0.03
N GLN A 97 -14.61 22.69 -0.85
CA GLN A 97 -15.29 23.76 -1.59
C GLN A 97 -16.52 24.31 -0.83
N THR A 98 -16.88 23.69 0.30
CA THR A 98 -18.01 24.09 1.16
C THR A 98 -17.61 24.95 2.35
N ASN A 99 -16.35 25.41 2.42
CA ASN A 99 -15.86 26.33 3.46
C ASN A 99 -15.24 27.58 2.84
#